data_AF-Q1PLA9-F1
#
_entry.id   AF-Q1PLA9-F1
#
_cell.length_a   1.000
_cell.length_b   1.000
_cell.length_c   1.000
_cell.angle_alpha   90.00
_cell.angle_beta   90.00
_cell.angle_gamma   90.00
#
_symmetry.space_group_name_H-M   'P 1'
#
loop_
_entity.id
_entity.type
_entity.pdbx_description
1 polymer ?
#
loop_
_entity_poly.entity_id
_entity_poly.type
_entity_poly.pdbx_seq_one_letter_code
_entity_poly.pdbx_strand_id
1 'polypeptide(L)' 'MELGIKNFQFGDGFGSPLTSNDVPEILKITGSQNQIKVVGGIKKLTQVIDLFDIGISCVGTSNFCEIFEEVNVI' A
#
# COMPACT_ATOMS: atom_id res chain seq x y z
N MET A 1 18.86 -8.12 3.06
CA MET A 1 18.43 -7.02 3.96
C MET A 1 19.58 -6.46 4.79
N GLU A 2 20.73 -6.28 4.15
CA GLU A 2 22.03 -6.17 4.84
C GLU A 2 22.32 -4.76 5.35
N LEU A 3 21.56 -3.77 4.89
CA LEU A 3 21.65 -2.37 5.31
C LEU A 3 20.74 -2.02 6.50
N GLY A 4 20.01 -2.99 7.05
CA GLY A 4 19.09 -2.77 8.18
C GLY A 4 17.82 -1.98 7.84
N ILE A 5 17.55 -1.70 6.56
CA ILE A 5 16.32 -1.04 6.10
C ILE A 5 15.12 -1.92 6.47
N LYS A 6 14.09 -1.35 7.10
CA LYS A 6 12.87 -2.06 7.53
C LYS A 6 11.59 -1.56 6.86
N ASN A 7 11.62 -0.40 6.23
CA ASN A 7 10.47 0.25 5.63
C ASN A 7 10.73 0.47 4.15
N PHE A 8 9.84 -0.02 3.31
CA PHE A 8 9.93 0.08 1.85
C PHE A 8 8.72 0.81 1.32
N GLN A 9 8.95 1.76 0.41
CA GLN A 9 7.88 2.37 -0.35
C GLN A 9 7.90 1.83 -1.78
N PHE A 10 6.75 1.43 -2.27
CA PHE A 10 6.55 1.07 -3.67
C PHE A 10 5.53 2.01 -4.31
N GLY A 11 5.84 2.44 -5.53
CA GLY A 11 5.18 3.54 -6.20
C GLY A 11 5.79 4.91 -5.85
N ASP A 12 5.57 5.86 -6.75
CA ASP A 12 6.00 7.25 -6.63
C ASP A 12 4.86 8.27 -6.82
N GLY A 13 3.70 7.81 -7.29
CA GLY A 13 2.55 8.66 -7.61
C GLY A 13 2.61 9.33 -8.98
N PHE A 14 3.66 9.11 -9.76
CA PHE A 14 3.85 9.68 -11.11
C PHE A 14 3.82 8.62 -12.22
N GLY A 15 4.18 7.37 -11.89
CA GLY A 15 4.11 6.23 -12.79
C GLY A 15 2.77 5.49 -12.78
N SER A 16 2.75 4.34 -13.47
CA SER A 16 1.61 3.42 -13.43
C SER A 16 1.35 2.94 -12.00
N PRO A 17 0.08 2.95 -11.53
CA PRO A 17 -0.25 2.41 -10.21
C PRO A 17 0.11 0.93 -10.08
N LEU A 18 0.50 0.54 -8.87
CA LEU A 18 0.64 -0.87 -8.51
C LEU A 18 -0.72 -1.56 -8.57
N THR A 19 -0.71 -2.79 -9.08
CA THR A 19 -1.87 -3.68 -9.08
C THR A 19 -1.81 -4.61 -7.88
N SER A 20 -2.95 -5.20 -7.52
CA SER A 20 -3.01 -6.21 -6.46
C SER A 20 -2.12 -7.43 -6.74
N ASN A 21 -1.81 -7.72 -8.01
CA ASN A 21 -0.92 -8.82 -8.39
C ASN A 21 0.56 -8.52 -8.13
N ASP A 22 0.95 -7.24 -8.08
CA ASP A 22 2.34 -6.84 -7.83
C ASP A 22 2.71 -6.99 -6.35
N VAL A 23 1.74 -6.83 -5.46
CA VAL A 23 1.95 -6.80 -4.01
C VAL A 23 2.46 -8.16 -3.45
N PRO A 24 1.90 -9.33 -3.81
CA PRO A 24 2.45 -10.61 -3.40
C PRO A 24 3.90 -10.83 -3.84
N GLU A 25 4.29 -10.38 -5.03
CA GLU A 25 5.67 -10.50 -5.51
C GLU A 25 6.61 -9.59 -4.72
N ILE A 26 6.18 -8.35 -4.44
CA ILE A 26 6.90 -7.43 -3.55
C ILE A 26 7.12 -8.06 -2.17
N LEU A 27 6.07 -8.64 -1.57
CA LEU A 27 6.14 -9.28 -0.25
C LEU A 27 7.12 -10.46 -0.22
N LYS A 28 7.19 -11.26 -1.29
CA LYS A 28 8.18 -12.35 -1.42
C LYS A 28 9.61 -11.84 -1.38
N ILE A 29 9.88 -10.68 -1.99
CA ILE A 29 11.21 -10.08 -2.08
C ILE A 29 11.60 -9.41 -0.75
N THR A 30 10.69 -8.63 -0.17
CA THR A 30 10.99 -7.89 1.06
C THR A 30 11.00 -8.81 2.27
N GLY A 31 10.19 -9.87 2.28
CA GLY A 31 10.00 -10.74 3.45
C GLY A 31 9.07 -10.13 4.49
N SER A 32 8.45 -10.98 5.31
CA SER A 32 7.34 -10.64 6.21
C SER A 32 7.72 -9.79 7.43
N GLN A 33 9.00 -9.63 7.74
CA GLN A 33 9.44 -8.84 8.90
C GLN A 33 9.55 -7.33 8.62
N ASN A 34 9.12 -6.90 7.44
CA ASN A 34 9.40 -5.57 6.92
C ASN A 34 8.11 -4.87 6.56
N GLN A 35 8.10 -3.57 6.81
CA GLN A 35 6.93 -2.76 6.57
C GLN A 35 6.94 -2.29 5.14
N ILE A 36 5.78 -2.43 4.51
CA ILE A 36 5.58 -2.03 3.12
C ILE A 36 4.57 -0.90 3.10
N LYS A 37 4.94 0.17 2.40
CA LYS A 37 4.09 1.28 2.08
C LYS A 37 3.80 1.27 0.59
N VAL A 38 2.53 1.26 0.21
CA VAL A 38 2.12 1.42 -1.20
C VAL A 38 1.56 2.81 -1.41
N VAL A 39 2.00 3.48 -2.48
CA VAL A 39 1.54 4.82 -2.84
C VAL A 39 1.14 4.91 -4.30
N GLY A 40 0.23 5.84 -4.61
CA GLY A 40 -0.20 6.16 -5.96
C GLY A 40 -1.43 5.36 -6.42
N GLY A 41 -2.38 6.04 -7.05
CA GLY A 41 -3.57 5.41 -7.65
C GLY A 41 -4.64 4.87 -6.70
N ILE A 42 -4.50 5.07 -5.39
CA ILE A 42 -5.44 4.61 -4.36
C ILE A 42 -6.46 5.70 -4.09
N LYS A 43 -7.74 5.46 -4.38
CA LYS A 43 -8.80 6.48 -4.33
C LYS A 43 -10.04 6.05 -3.54
N LYS A 44 -10.13 4.77 -3.15
CA LYS A 44 -11.32 4.16 -2.54
C LYS A 44 -10.97 3.36 -1.30
N LEU A 45 -11.88 3.31 -0.34
CA LEU A 45 -11.69 2.54 0.89
C LEU A 45 -11.53 1.05 0.61
N THR A 46 -12.27 0.49 -0.36
CA THR A 46 -12.13 -0.91 -0.76
C THR A 46 -10.72 -1.27 -1.19
N GLN A 47 -10.05 -0.39 -1.96
CA GLN A 47 -8.66 -0.59 -2.35
C GLN A 47 -7.72 -0.59 -1.14
N VAL A 48 -7.99 0.27 -0.14
CA VAL A 48 -7.21 0.31 1.10
C VAL A 48 -7.34 -1.01 1.86
N ILE A 49 -8.58 -1.50 2.02
CA ILE A 49 -8.87 -2.78 2.69
C ILE A 49 -8.18 -3.93 1.96
N ASP A 50 -8.35 -4.04 0.64
CA ASP A 50 -7.73 -5.08 -0.18
C ASP A 50 -6.20 -5.10 -0.02
N LEU A 51 -5.57 -3.92 0.02
CA LEU A 51 -4.11 -3.80 0.21
C LEU A 51 -3.65 -4.25 1.61
N PHE A 52 -4.42 -3.94 2.66
CA PHE A 52 -4.12 -4.41 4.01
C PHE A 52 -4.32 -5.92 4.16
N ASP A 53 -5.37 -6.48 3.56
CA ASP A 53 -5.65 -7.93 3.57
C ASP A 53 -4.54 -8.74 2.88
N ILE A 54 -3.89 -8.16 1.86
CA ILE A 54 -2.74 -8.77 1.19
C ILE A 54 -1.46 -8.70 2.06
N GLY A 55 -1.41 -7.84 3.08
CA GLY A 55 -0.31 -7.75 4.05
C GLY A 55 0.57 -6.51 3.94
N ILE A 56 0.08 -5.44 3.30
CA ILE A 56 0.77 -4.14 3.30
C ILE A 56 0.62 -3.48 4.67
N SER A 57 1.61 -2.67 5.08
CA SER A 57 1.63 -2.02 6.39
C SER A 57 1.15 -0.57 6.36
N CYS A 58 1.22 0.10 5.21
CA CYS A 58 0.89 1.50 5.07
C CYS A 58 0.40 1.84 3.65
N VAL A 59 -0.52 2.80 3.57
CA VAL A 59 -1.03 3.36 2.32
C VAL A 59 -0.76 4.86 2.28
N GLY A 60 -0.25 5.36 1.15
CA GLY A 60 -0.17 6.79 0.87
C GLY A 60 -1.07 7.19 -0.29
N THR A 61 -1.96 8.15 -0.04
CA THR A 61 -2.93 8.66 -1.01
C THR A 61 -3.21 10.14 -0.78
N SER A 62 -3.50 10.86 -1.86
CA SER A 62 -4.04 12.22 -1.83
C SER A 62 -5.56 12.27 -1.61
N ASN A 63 -6.25 11.13 -1.72
CA ASN A 63 -7.72 11.00 -1.58
C ASN A 63 -8.14 10.58 -0.16
N PHE A 64 -7.34 10.94 0.84
CA PHE A 64 -7.55 10.50 2.22
C PHE A 64 -8.86 11.04 2.80
N CYS A 65 -9.25 12.28 2.47
CA CYS A 65 -10.50 12.87 2.96
C CYS A 65 -11.72 12.05 2.52
N GLU A 66 -11.83 11.75 1.23
CA GLU A 66 -12.95 11.00 0.67
C GLU A 66 -12.98 9.55 1.19
N ILE A 67 -11.80 8.93 1.34
CA ILE A 67 -11.70 7.58 1.92
C ILE A 67 -12.18 7.58 3.38
N PHE A 68 -11.85 8.59 4.17
CA PHE A 68 -12.29 8.67 5.57
C PHE A 68 -13.78 8.98 5.71
N GLU A 69 -14.36 9.73 4.77
CA GLU A 69 -15.81 9.86 4.67
C GLU A 69 -16.48 8.50 4.45
N GLU A 70 -15.92 7.65 3.57
CA GLU A 70 -16.42 6.27 3.35
C GLU A 70 -16.35 5.41 4.63
N VAL A 71 -15.30 5.57 5.46
CA VAL A 71 -15.16 4.85 6.75
C VAL A 71 -16.26 5.24 7.74
N ASN A 72 -16.62 6.52 7.82
CA ASN A 72 -17.62 7.02 8.78
C ASN A 72 -19.05 6.58 8.47
N VAL A 73 -19.28 5.94 7.32
CA VAL A 73 -20.59 5.44 6.87
C VAL A 73 -20.75 3.93 7.15
N ILE A 74 -19.68 3.25 7.58
CA ILE A 74 -19.67 1.82 7.98
C ILE A 74 -19.92 1.73 9.49
#